data_AF-A0A956G894-F1
#
_entry.id   AF-A0A956G894-F1
#
_cell.length_a   1.000
_cell.length_b   1.000
_cell.length_c   1.000
_cell.angle_alpha   90.00
_cell.angle_beta   90.00
_cell.angle_gamma   90.00
#
_symmetry.space_group_name_H-M   'P 1'
#
loop_
_entity.id
_entity.type
_entity.pdbx_description
1 polymer ?
#
loop_
_entity_poly.entity_id
_entity_poly.type
_entity_poly.pdbx_seq_one_letter_code
_entity_poly.pdbx_strand_id
1 'polypeptide(L)'
;MAMKTCSVCEEEQWEDLVDDEGICESCRKNFAIPRQSPALRPLTPCRRCGGRVIVRCRAIRERGASGGDYVHAYIAPLAATFARATRETLFRKRTVEQNKPDLAQPAGVFEAYICRACGLTEIYTRDPETIPIGPEYATELIEVPSGETPFR
;
A
#
# COMPACT_ATOMS: atom_id res chain seq x y z
N MET A 1 19.12 -1.00 28.78
CA MET A 1 18.14 -0.90 27.67
C MET A 1 18.60 -1.88 26.61
N ALA A 2 17.71 -2.75 26.12
CA ALA A 2 18.08 -3.74 25.11
C ALA A 2 18.14 -3.10 23.71
N MET A 3 18.96 -3.69 22.84
CA MET A 3 19.07 -3.30 21.45
C MET A 3 18.46 -4.37 20.55
N LYS A 4 17.87 -3.97 19.43
CA LYS A 4 17.36 -4.85 18.38
C LYS A 4 17.90 -4.41 17.02
N THR A 5 18.17 -5.39 16.17
CA THR A 5 18.61 -5.16 14.79
C THR A 5 17.40 -5.02 13.88
N CYS A 6 17.40 -4.00 13.01
CA CYS A 6 16.37 -3.87 11.99
C CYS A 6 16.57 -4.91 10.87
N SER A 7 15.51 -5.65 10.51
CA SER A 7 15.52 -6.65 9.44
C SER A 7 15.65 -6.08 8.02
N VAL A 8 15.63 -4.76 7.85
CA VAL A 8 15.68 -4.09 6.54
C VAL A 8 17.02 -3.40 6.29
N CYS A 9 17.49 -2.59 7.25
CA CYS A 9 18.77 -1.89 7.14
C CYS A 9 19.90 -2.53 7.93
N GLU A 10 19.63 -3.59 8.71
CA GLU A 10 20.61 -4.31 9.53
C GLU A 10 21.30 -3.48 10.63
N GLU A 11 20.86 -2.23 10.82
CA GLU A 11 21.34 -1.34 11.89
C GLU A 11 20.79 -1.74 13.26
N GLU A 12 21.63 -1.65 14.29
CA GLU A 12 21.22 -1.76 15.68
C GLU A 12 20.50 -0.49 16.14
N GLN A 13 19.36 -0.67 16.77
CA GLN A 13 18.51 0.40 17.28
C GLN A 13 18.10 0.09 18.72
N TRP A 14 17.70 1.11 19.46
CA TRP A 14 17.03 0.90 20.73
C TRP A 14 15.75 0.08 20.52
N GLU A 15 15.45 -0.84 21.44
CA GLU A 15 14.34 -1.79 21.29
C GLU A 15 12.98 -1.11 21.04
N ASP A 16 12.74 0.08 21.57
CA ASP A 16 11.52 0.88 21.38
C ASP A 16 11.41 1.51 19.97
N LEU A 17 12.51 1.55 19.22
CA LEU A 17 12.57 2.07 17.85
C LEU A 17 12.41 0.98 16.78
N VAL A 18 12.33 -0.28 17.19
CA VAL A 18 12.09 -1.44 16.34
C VAL A 18 10.79 -2.09 16.78
N ASP A 19 9.83 -2.18 15.87
CA ASP A 19 8.55 -2.78 16.22
C ASP A 19 8.61 -4.31 16.34
N ASP A 20 7.47 -4.91 16.65
CA ASP A 20 7.32 -6.36 16.81
C ASP A 20 7.68 -7.16 15.54
N GLU A 21 7.81 -6.49 14.39
CA GLU A 21 8.20 -7.09 13.11
C GLU A 21 9.69 -6.96 12.82
N GLY A 22 10.45 -6.35 13.74
CA GLY A 22 11.86 -6.13 13.56
C GLY A 22 12.17 -4.99 12.58
N ILE A 23 11.25 -4.05 12.32
CA ILE A 23 11.48 -2.96 11.35
C ILE A 23 11.57 -1.61 12.07
N CYS A 24 12.63 -0.84 11.79
CA CYS A 24 12.78 0.49 12.36
C CYS A 24 11.90 1.52 11.62
N GLU A 25 11.50 2.58 12.33
CA GLU A 25 10.63 3.62 11.80
C GLU A 25 11.22 4.33 10.55
N SER A 26 12.54 4.48 10.49
CA SER A 26 13.23 5.03 9.31
C SER A 26 13.02 4.16 8.08
N CYS A 27 13.22 2.85 8.20
CA CYS A 27 12.97 1.91 7.11
C CYS A 27 11.50 1.89 6.70
N ARG A 28 10.56 1.96 7.65
CA ARG A 28 9.14 2.05 7.32
C ARG A 28 8.81 3.25 6.45
N LYS A 29 9.33 4.43 6.83
CA LYS A 29 9.14 5.66 6.06
C LYS A 29 9.81 5.59 4.69
N ASN A 30 11.09 5.24 4.65
CA ASN A 30 11.89 5.24 3.42
C ASN A 30 11.41 4.20 2.41
N PHE A 31 10.90 3.07 2.88
CA PHE A 31 10.45 1.97 2.01
C PHE A 31 8.92 1.85 1.92
N ALA A 32 8.18 2.80 2.50
CA ALA A 32 6.72 2.81 2.59
C ALA A 32 6.15 1.46 3.09
N ILE A 33 6.75 0.89 4.14
CA ILE A 33 6.33 -0.41 4.70
C ILE A 33 5.20 -0.17 5.71
N PRO A 34 3.95 -0.58 5.41
CA PRO A 34 2.84 -0.40 6.33
C PRO A 34 3.04 -1.26 7.58
N ARG A 35 2.56 -0.76 8.72
CA ARG A 35 2.53 -1.54 9.97
C ARG A 35 1.72 -2.82 9.79
N GLN A 36 1.97 -3.80 10.66
CA GLN A 36 1.30 -5.09 10.58
C GLN A 36 -0.22 -4.91 10.50
N SER A 37 -0.81 -5.65 9.59
CA SER A 37 -2.25 -5.63 9.36
C SER A 37 -2.75 -7.04 9.10
N PRO A 38 -4.02 -7.33 9.44
CA PRO A 38 -4.63 -8.61 9.13
C PRO A 38 -4.49 -8.95 7.64
N ALA A 39 -4.32 -10.23 7.34
CA ALA A 39 -4.29 -10.73 5.98
C ALA A 39 -5.68 -10.54 5.33
N LEU A 40 -5.72 -9.96 4.13
CA LEU A 40 -6.95 -9.78 3.36
C LEU A 40 -7.36 -11.06 2.63
N ARG A 41 -6.38 -11.90 2.25
CA ARG A 41 -6.64 -13.14 1.53
C ARG A 41 -7.12 -14.24 2.50
N PRO A 42 -8.20 -14.97 2.18
CA PRO A 42 -8.57 -16.18 2.90
C PRO A 42 -7.43 -17.21 2.97
N LEU A 43 -7.34 -17.95 4.08
CA LEU A 43 -6.32 -18.97 4.29
C LEU A 43 -6.63 -20.28 3.55
N THR A 44 -6.73 -20.22 2.23
CA THR A 44 -6.95 -21.37 1.35
C THR A 44 -5.75 -21.63 0.44
N PRO A 45 -5.54 -22.87 -0.05
CA PRO A 45 -4.51 -23.14 -1.05
C PRO A 45 -4.68 -22.29 -2.32
N CYS A 46 -3.64 -22.23 -3.15
CA CYS A 46 -3.70 -21.56 -4.45
C CYS A 46 -4.82 -22.15 -5.32
N ARG A 47 -5.77 -21.31 -5.76
CA ARG A 47 -6.90 -21.74 -6.61
C ARG A 47 -6.49 -22.26 -7.99
N ARG A 48 -5.28 -21.96 -8.46
CA ARG A 48 -4.78 -22.42 -9.76
C ARG A 48 -4.12 -23.80 -9.70
N CYS A 49 -3.31 -24.09 -8.66
CA CYS A 49 -2.50 -25.31 -8.62
C CYS A 49 -2.57 -26.09 -7.29
N GLY A 50 -3.31 -25.61 -6.28
CA GLY A 50 -3.39 -26.24 -4.96
C GLY A 50 -2.16 -26.03 -4.06
N GLY A 51 -1.16 -25.27 -4.49
CA GLY A 51 0.03 -24.97 -3.69
C GLY A 51 -0.30 -24.23 -2.38
N ARG A 52 0.43 -24.56 -1.29
CA ARG A 52 0.17 -24.04 0.07
C ARG A 52 1.12 -22.94 0.55
N VAL A 53 2.13 -22.61 -0.25
CA VAL A 53 3.11 -21.57 0.10
C VAL A 53 2.81 -20.31 -0.71
N ILE A 54 2.43 -19.25 0.00
CA ILE A 54 2.03 -17.96 -0.58
C ILE A 54 2.95 -16.86 -0.04
N VAL A 55 3.49 -16.04 -0.92
CA VAL A 55 4.19 -14.79 -0.53
C VAL A 55 3.15 -13.70 -0.36
N ARG A 56 3.16 -13.06 0.80
CA ARG A 56 2.36 -11.86 1.06
C ARG A 56 3.21 -10.61 0.85
N CYS A 57 2.88 -9.83 -0.17
CA CYS A 57 3.41 -8.49 -0.39
C CYS A 57 2.43 -7.48 0.20
N ARG A 58 2.77 -6.91 1.37
CA ARG A 58 1.88 -6.07 2.17
C ARG A 58 1.56 -4.70 1.57
N ALA A 59 2.45 -4.22 0.73
CA ALA A 59 2.26 -3.04 -0.09
C ALA A 59 3.01 -3.26 -1.40
N ILE A 60 2.26 -3.31 -2.49
CA ILE A 60 2.87 -3.10 -3.81
C ILE A 60 3.32 -1.64 -3.84
N ARG A 61 4.46 -1.36 -4.47
CA ARG A 61 5.06 -0.02 -4.46
C ARG A 61 5.23 0.47 -5.87
N GLU A 62 4.86 1.72 -6.11
CA GLU A 62 5.21 2.44 -7.31
C GLU A 62 6.49 3.23 -7.07
N ARG A 63 7.42 3.16 -8.01
CA ARG A 63 8.54 4.10 -8.07
C ARG A 63 8.15 5.19 -9.06
N GLY A 64 7.76 6.35 -8.55
CA GLY A 64 7.38 7.47 -9.39
C GLY A 64 8.60 8.06 -10.12
N ALA A 65 8.45 8.35 -11.41
CA ALA A 65 9.38 9.19 -12.15
C ALA A 65 9.10 10.67 -11.78
N SER A 66 9.86 11.18 -10.80
CA SER A 66 10.09 12.60 -10.46
C SER A 66 9.05 13.64 -10.93
N GLY A 67 8.39 14.28 -9.96
CA GLY A 67 8.00 15.69 -10.09
C GLY A 67 9.16 16.59 -9.70
N GLY A 68 9.78 17.28 -10.66
CA GLY A 68 10.67 18.44 -10.45
C GLY A 68 12.10 18.19 -9.97
N ASP A 69 12.31 17.35 -8.96
CA ASP A 69 13.63 17.14 -8.33
C ASP A 69 14.11 15.69 -8.51
N TYR A 70 15.03 15.50 -9.45
CA TYR A 70 15.60 14.21 -9.88
C TYR A 70 16.45 13.49 -8.82
N VAL A 71 16.52 14.00 -7.59
CA VAL A 71 17.48 13.54 -6.57
C VAL A 71 16.88 12.45 -5.66
N HIS A 72 15.55 12.35 -5.57
CA HIS A 72 14.90 11.35 -4.72
C HIS A 72 13.70 10.70 -5.43
N ALA A 73 13.82 9.41 -5.77
CA ALA A 73 12.67 8.64 -6.25
C ALA A 73 11.60 8.59 -5.15
N TYR A 74 10.40 9.09 -5.44
CA TYR A 74 9.27 8.93 -4.54
C TYR A 74 8.81 7.48 -4.58
N ILE A 75 8.87 6.80 -3.43
CA ILE A 75 8.29 5.49 -3.21
C ILE A 75 6.92 5.72 -2.58
N ALA A 76 5.85 5.42 -3.32
CA ALA A 76 4.49 5.45 -2.83
C ALA A 76 3.92 4.03 -2.82
N PRO A 77 3.01 3.69 -1.89
CA PRO A 77 2.21 2.48 -2.03
C PRO A 77 1.38 2.57 -3.32
N LEU A 78 1.28 1.47 -4.05
CA LEU A 78 0.33 1.36 -5.15
C LEU A 78 -1.08 1.25 -4.55
N ALA A 79 -1.98 2.09 -5.04
CA ALA A 79 -3.34 2.19 -4.55
C ALA A 79 -4.31 2.34 -5.72
N ALA A 80 -5.62 2.15 -5.46
CA ALA A 80 -6.65 2.37 -6.46
C ALA A 80 -6.68 3.83 -6.94
N THR A 81 -6.49 4.77 -6.02
CA THR A 81 -6.39 6.20 -6.33
C THR A 81 -5.72 6.99 -5.20
N PHE A 82 -5.57 8.29 -5.39
CA PHE A 82 -4.99 9.22 -4.41
C PHE A 82 -5.88 10.46 -4.28
N ALA A 83 -5.96 11.02 -3.08
CA ALA A 83 -6.66 12.29 -2.87
C ALA A 83 -6.01 13.42 -3.67
N ARG A 84 -6.76 14.50 -3.93
CA ARG A 84 -6.17 15.71 -4.52
C ARG A 84 -5.23 16.39 -3.54
N ALA A 85 -4.05 16.79 -4.00
CA ALA A 85 -3.13 17.57 -3.17
C ALA A 85 -3.74 18.94 -2.86
N THR A 86 -3.69 19.34 -1.60
CA THR A 86 -4.12 20.67 -1.17
C THR A 86 -2.90 21.50 -0.77
N ARG A 87 -2.94 22.81 -1.04
CA ARG A 87 -1.92 23.76 -0.57
C ARG A 87 -2.58 24.86 0.23
N GLU A 88 -2.18 25.00 1.48
CA GLU A 88 -2.50 26.17 2.27
C GLU A 88 -1.59 27.33 1.89
N THR A 89 -2.18 28.49 1.62
CA THR A 89 -1.42 29.74 1.46
C THR A 89 -1.38 30.51 2.78
N LEU A 90 -0.19 30.58 3.39
CA LEU A 90 0.09 31.26 4.66
C LEU A 90 -0.50 32.67 4.76
N PHE A 91 -0.54 33.43 3.66
CA PHE A 91 -1.04 34.81 3.65
C PHE A 91 -2.56 34.95 3.49
N ARG A 92 -3.30 33.90 3.11
CA ARG A 92 -4.74 34.00 2.82
C ARG A 92 -5.61 32.97 3.53
N LYS A 93 -5.05 32.06 4.34
CA LYS A 93 -5.78 30.93 4.96
C LYS A 93 -6.73 30.24 3.96
N ARG A 94 -6.31 30.14 2.70
CA ARG A 94 -7.07 29.46 1.65
C ARG A 94 -6.37 28.16 1.32
N THR A 95 -7.14 27.09 1.35
CA THR A 95 -6.77 25.77 0.84
C THR A 95 -7.08 25.77 -0.65
N VAL A 96 -6.05 25.62 -1.48
CA VAL A 96 -6.20 25.51 -2.93
C VAL A 96 -5.93 24.06 -3.32
N GLU A 97 -6.91 23.41 -3.94
CA GLU A 97 -6.71 22.10 -4.58
C GLU A 97 -5.75 22.24 -5.76
N GLN A 98 -4.78 21.34 -5.83
CA GLN A 98 -3.85 21.22 -6.95
C GLN A 98 -4.38 20.19 -7.94
N ASN A 99 -4.08 20.39 -9.22
CA ASN A 99 -4.35 19.42 -10.29
C ASN A 99 -3.33 18.26 -10.28
N LYS A 100 -2.97 17.75 -9.09
CA LYS A 100 -2.06 16.62 -8.93
C LYS A 100 -2.49 15.77 -7.72
N PRO A 101 -2.27 14.45 -7.76
CA PRO A 101 -2.53 13.58 -6.63
C PRO A 101 -1.58 13.89 -5.46
N ASP A 102 -2.08 13.73 -4.24
CA ASP A 102 -1.29 13.64 -3.01
C ASP A 102 -0.86 12.19 -2.78
N LEU A 103 0.38 11.87 -3.15
CA LEU A 103 0.93 10.52 -2.99
C LEU A 103 1.05 10.09 -1.52
N ALA A 104 0.88 11.00 -0.56
CA ALA A 104 0.82 10.69 0.86
C ALA A 104 -0.58 10.28 1.34
N GLN A 105 -1.61 10.47 0.52
CA GLN A 105 -3.01 10.14 0.84
C GLN A 105 -3.59 9.13 -0.17
N PRO A 106 -3.09 7.88 -0.17
CA PRO A 106 -3.66 6.82 -0.99
C PRO A 106 -5.04 6.40 -0.48
N ALA A 107 -5.94 6.05 -1.41
CA ALA A 107 -7.21 5.39 -1.12
C ALA A 107 -7.23 4.02 -1.80
N GLY A 108 -7.54 2.98 -1.03
CA GLY A 108 -7.51 1.61 -1.53
C GLY A 108 -6.09 1.08 -1.79
N VAL A 109 -5.24 0.96 -0.77
CA VAL A 109 -3.87 0.43 -0.91
C VAL A 109 -3.89 -1.05 -1.31
N PHE A 110 -3.08 -1.43 -2.30
CA PHE A 110 -3.03 -2.80 -2.80
C PHE A 110 -2.06 -3.71 -2.04
N GLU A 111 -2.55 -4.92 -1.79
CA GLU A 111 -1.82 -6.03 -1.19
C GLU A 111 -1.81 -7.22 -2.16
N ALA A 112 -0.64 -7.81 -2.43
CA ALA A 112 -0.51 -8.94 -3.35
C ALA A 112 -0.19 -10.25 -2.63
N TYR A 113 -0.77 -11.33 -3.11
CA TYR A 113 -0.52 -12.70 -2.66
C TYR A 113 -0.09 -13.55 -3.84
N ILE A 114 1.13 -14.08 -3.77
CA ILE A 114 1.78 -14.73 -4.92
C ILE A 114 2.05 -16.20 -4.56
N CYS A 115 1.45 -17.12 -5.30
CA CYS A 115 1.71 -18.55 -5.13
C CYS A 115 3.15 -18.87 -5.55
N ARG A 116 3.94 -19.47 -4.64
CA ARG A 116 5.33 -19.85 -4.93
C ARG A 116 5.47 -20.98 -5.95
N ALA A 117 4.43 -21.80 -6.14
CA ALA A 117 4.49 -22.96 -7.03
C ALA A 117 4.17 -22.60 -8.49
N CYS A 118 3.18 -21.74 -8.74
CA CYS A 118 2.71 -21.44 -10.11
C CYS A 118 2.67 -19.96 -10.47
N GLY A 119 3.04 -19.07 -9.55
CA GLY A 119 3.05 -17.62 -9.80
C GLY A 119 1.67 -16.98 -9.92
N LEU A 120 0.58 -17.66 -9.56
CA LEU A 120 -0.74 -16.99 -9.46
C LEU A 120 -0.62 -15.82 -8.47
N THR A 121 -0.97 -14.62 -8.95
CA THR A 121 -1.01 -13.40 -8.16
C THR A 121 -2.46 -12.99 -7.94
N GLU A 122 -2.82 -12.81 -6.68
CA GLU A 122 -4.13 -12.29 -6.25
C GLU A 122 -3.88 -10.93 -5.61
N ILE A 123 -4.60 -9.90 -6.06
CA ILE A 123 -4.48 -8.53 -5.54
C ILE A 123 -5.75 -8.22 -4.76
N TYR A 124 -5.57 -7.73 -3.54
CA TYR A 124 -6.61 -7.28 -2.64
C TYR A 124 -6.40 -5.82 -2.30
N THR A 125 -7.48 -5.15 -1.94
CA THR A 125 -7.47 -3.73 -1.60
C THR A 125 -7.82 -3.53 -0.14
N ARG A 126 -7.00 -2.76 0.56
CA ARG A 126 -7.24 -2.35 1.95
C ARG A 126 -8.20 -1.17 2.00
N ASP A 127 -9.09 -1.16 2.99
CA ASP A 127 -10.07 -0.10 3.25
C ASP A 127 -10.85 0.29 1.97
N PRO A 128 -11.48 -0.67 1.27
CA PRO A 128 -12.12 -0.45 -0.03
C PRO A 128 -13.24 0.60 0.01
N GLU A 129 -13.86 0.80 1.17
CA GLU A 129 -14.87 1.84 1.42
C GLU A 129 -14.33 3.27 1.30
N THR A 130 -13.01 3.44 1.34
CA THR A 130 -12.36 4.75 1.20
C THR A 130 -12.12 5.15 -0.25
N ILE A 131 -12.30 4.22 -1.20
CA ILE A 131 -12.04 4.48 -2.62
C ILE A 131 -13.12 5.43 -3.15
N PRO A 132 -12.78 6.67 -3.52
CA PRO A 132 -13.76 7.60 -4.06
C PRO A 132 -14.27 7.12 -5.42
N ILE A 133 -15.55 7.38 -5.67
CA ILE A 133 -16.25 7.04 -6.92
C ILE A 133 -16.45 8.32 -7.70
N GLY A 134 -15.95 8.37 -8.93
CA GLY A 134 -16.17 9.53 -9.80
C GLY A 134 -15.25 9.56 -11.02
N PRO A 135 -15.64 10.30 -12.07
CA PRO A 135 -14.84 10.44 -13.29
C PRO A 135 -13.46 11.05 -13.03
N GLU A 136 -13.30 11.89 -12.00
CA GLU A 136 -12.03 12.49 -11.60
C GLU A 136 -11.03 11.46 -11.04
N TYR A 137 -11.50 10.28 -10.64
CA TYR A 137 -10.69 9.16 -10.18
C TYR A 137 -10.71 7.98 -11.18
N ALA A 138 -11.42 8.12 -12.30
CA ALA A 138 -11.68 7.04 -13.25
C ALA A 138 -12.29 5.77 -12.61
N THR A 139 -13.19 5.97 -11.64
CA THR A 139 -13.87 4.90 -10.89
C THR A 139 -15.38 4.95 -11.10
N GLU A 140 -16.02 3.79 -11.15
CA GLU A 140 -17.47 3.63 -11.17
C GLU A 140 -17.91 2.47 -10.27
N LEU A 141 -19.17 2.50 -9.81
CA LEU A 141 -19.78 1.39 -9.08
C LEU A 141 -20.36 0.38 -10.07
N ILE A 142 -19.98 -0.89 -9.92
CA ILE A 142 -20.53 -2.00 -10.68
C ILE A 142 -21.19 -2.97 -9.70
N GLU A 143 -22.52 -3.13 -9.81
CA GLU A 143 -23.25 -4.15 -9.06
C GLU A 143 -23.17 -5.48 -9.79
N VAL A 144 -22.58 -6.49 -9.14
CA VAL A 144 -22.53 -7.86 -9.68
C VAL A 144 -23.78 -8.61 -9.23
N PRO A 145 -24.55 -9.23 -10.15
CA PRO A 145 -25.72 -10.02 -9.78
C PRO A 145 -25.36 -11.11 -8.76
N SER A 146 -26.21 -11.29 -7.75
CA SER A 146 -26.05 -12.35 -6.74
C SER A 146 -26.11 -13.72 -7.40
N GLY A 147 -24.96 -14.34 -7.69
CA GLY A 147 -24.89 -15.63 -8.38
C GLY A 147 -23.49 -16.00 -8.87
N GLU A 148 -22.66 -15.01 -9.20
CA GLU A 148 -21.29 -15.22 -9.65
C GLU A 148 -20.30 -14.78 -8.55
N THR A 149 -19.89 -15.71 -7.69
CA THR A 149 -18.68 -15.51 -6.89
C THR A 149 -17.54 -16.31 -7.52
N PRO A 150 -16.57 -15.66 -8.19
CA PRO A 150 -15.41 -16.35 -8.78
C PRO A 150 -14.41 -16.87 -7.74
N PHE A 151 -14.69 -16.66 -6.46
CA PHE A 151 -13.92 -17.12 -5.31
C PHE A 151 -14.87 -17.82 -4.35
N ARG A 152 -15.00 -19.16 -4.49
CA ARG A 152 -15.45 -20.07 -3.44
C ARG A 152 -14.28 -20.98 -3.08
#